data_AF-A0A0R0F492-F1
#
_entry.id   AF-A0A0R0F492-F1
#
_cell.length_a   1.000
_cell.length_b   1.000
_cell.length_c   1.000
_cell.angle_alpha   90.00
_cell.angle_beta   90.00
_cell.angle_gamma   90.00
#
_symmetry.space_group_name_H-M   'P 1'
#
loop_
_entity.id
_entity.type
_entity.pdbx_description
1 polymer ?
#
loop_
_entity_poly.entity_id
_entity_poly.type
_entity_poly.pdbx_seq_one_letter_code
_entity_poly.pdbx_strand_id
1 'polypeptide(L)'
;MRTKTPPSLLSLTIDSAVLNLPDISDLSHIPDHILLDLFLRILKAGKLTEKVLRLFIATGKDEVLSFVQALNIQHILTPVLPTTVINENEVDIVIGALHSDLTTFMNEWKPIFSRFHLIIIKDPDLKEELRIPEGFSVDVYTKSEIERVVGSSTSVRFSGYSCRYFGFLISRKKYVVCIDDDCVPAKDNLGILVDAVAQHIVNLQTPATPFFFNTLYDPFCKGADFVRGYPFSLRSGVDCALSCGLWLNLADLDAPTQALKPGQRNLRYVDAVVTVPSRAMVPVSGINIAFNREVVGPALVPALRLAGEGKLRWETMEDIWCGMCVKVICDHLGLGVKSGLPYVWRTERGDAIQSLKKEWEGVKLMEDVVPFFQSLRLPQSATTAEDCVVEMAKTVKEQLGKVDPMFSAAAEAMEEWVKLWKSVRSV
;
A
#
# COMPACT_ATOMS: atom_id res chain seq x y z
N MET A 1 -14.95 10.19 -63.83
CA MET A 1 -14.18 9.09 -63.23
C MET A 1 -12.83 9.63 -62.77
N ARG A 2 -12.56 9.70 -61.46
CA ARG A 2 -11.17 9.90 -60.99
C ARG A 2 -10.45 8.57 -61.19
N THR A 3 -9.66 8.46 -62.26
CA THR A 3 -8.75 7.33 -62.47
C THR A 3 -7.79 7.30 -61.28
N LYS A 4 -7.87 6.27 -60.43
CA LYS A 4 -6.85 6.06 -59.39
C LYS A 4 -5.53 5.81 -60.11
N THR A 5 -4.54 6.67 -59.87
CA THR A 5 -3.17 6.42 -60.31
C THR A 5 -2.68 5.12 -59.67
N PRO A 6 -2.04 4.21 -60.42
CA PRO A 6 -1.48 3.00 -59.84
C PRO A 6 -0.43 3.38 -58.78
N PRO A 7 -0.35 2.66 -57.65
CA PRO A 7 0.67 2.90 -56.65
C PRO A 7 2.06 2.67 -57.24
N SER A 8 3.05 3.45 -56.78
CA SER A 8 4.44 3.22 -57.15
C SER A 8 4.94 1.90 -56.56
N LEU A 9 5.95 1.30 -57.17
CA LEU A 9 6.66 0.15 -56.60
C LEU A 9 7.15 0.46 -55.19
N LEU A 10 7.69 1.66 -54.96
CA LEU A 10 8.10 2.10 -53.62
C LEU A 10 6.93 2.05 -52.63
N SER A 11 5.76 2.59 -52.99
CA SER A 11 4.58 2.55 -52.11
C SER A 11 4.17 1.13 -51.79
N LEU A 12 4.10 0.24 -52.79
CA LEU A 12 3.77 -1.17 -52.60
C LEU A 12 4.79 -1.88 -51.71
N THR A 13 6.08 -1.56 -51.86
CA THR A 13 7.15 -2.10 -51.01
C THR A 13 6.99 -1.63 -49.56
N ILE A 14 6.70 -0.35 -49.32
CA ILE A 14 6.49 0.17 -47.96
C ILE A 14 5.23 -0.46 -47.35
N ASP A 15 4.14 -0.58 -48.11
CA ASP A 15 2.91 -1.24 -47.65
C ASP A 15 3.16 -2.73 -47.31
N SER A 16 3.97 -3.43 -48.11
CA SER A 16 4.41 -4.79 -47.82
C SER A 16 5.30 -4.85 -46.56
N ALA A 17 6.21 -3.89 -46.39
CA ALA A 17 7.04 -3.78 -45.20
C ALA A 17 6.18 -3.52 -43.94
N VAL A 18 5.12 -2.70 -44.03
CA VAL A 18 4.15 -2.49 -42.93
C VAL A 18 3.44 -3.80 -42.52
N LEU A 19 3.26 -4.73 -43.45
CA LEU A 19 2.67 -6.05 -43.16
C LEU A 19 3.66 -7.01 -42.50
N ASN A 20 4.93 -6.96 -42.91
CA ASN A 20 5.97 -7.94 -42.52
C ASN A 20 7.01 -7.37 -41.54
N LEU A 21 6.83 -6.14 -41.03
CA LEU A 21 7.79 -5.49 -40.15
C LEU A 21 8.19 -6.31 -38.91
N PRO A 22 7.30 -7.11 -38.28
CA PRO A 22 7.68 -7.99 -37.17
C PRO A 22 8.76 -9.02 -37.52
N ASP A 23 8.92 -9.37 -38.79
CA ASP A 23 9.89 -10.36 -39.28
C ASP A 23 11.21 -9.72 -39.74
N ILE A 24 11.29 -8.38 -39.72
CA ILE A 24 12.49 -7.61 -40.06
C ILE A 24 13.30 -7.36 -38.78
N SER A 25 14.58 -7.72 -38.80
CA SER A 25 15.48 -7.58 -37.64
C SER A 25 16.36 -6.33 -37.66
N ASP A 26 16.50 -5.69 -38.82
CA ASP A 26 17.36 -4.52 -38.98
C ASP A 26 16.80 -3.58 -40.07
N LEU A 27 16.87 -2.28 -39.79
CA LEU A 27 16.43 -1.18 -40.66
C LEU A 27 17.58 -0.21 -40.99
N SER A 28 18.80 -0.46 -40.49
CA SER A 28 19.96 0.43 -40.59
C SER A 28 20.36 0.80 -42.03
N HIS A 29 20.10 -0.12 -42.98
CA HIS A 29 20.41 0.05 -44.40
C HIS A 29 19.40 0.91 -45.18
N ILE A 30 18.28 1.29 -44.57
CA ILE A 30 17.21 2.03 -45.24
C ILE A 30 17.49 3.54 -45.18
N PRO A 31 17.37 4.28 -46.30
CA PRO A 31 17.48 5.74 -46.31
C PRO A 31 16.44 6.43 -45.41
N ASP A 32 16.85 7.54 -44.78
CA ASP A 32 16.08 8.28 -43.78
C ASP A 32 14.66 8.65 -44.25
N HIS A 33 14.52 9.16 -45.48
CA HIS A 33 13.22 9.51 -46.05
C HIS A 33 12.27 8.32 -46.25
N ILE A 34 12.79 7.11 -46.49
CA ILE A 34 11.99 5.88 -46.61
C ILE A 34 11.61 5.37 -45.22
N LEU A 35 12.54 5.46 -44.25
CA LEU A 35 12.24 5.14 -42.85
C LEU A 35 11.12 6.01 -42.30
N LEU A 36 11.13 7.32 -42.61
CA LEU A 36 10.10 8.24 -42.17
C LEU A 36 8.73 7.90 -42.77
N ASP A 37 8.63 7.60 -44.08
CA ASP A 37 7.36 7.16 -44.69
C ASP A 37 6.89 5.82 -44.13
N LEU A 38 7.81 4.86 -43.92
CA LEU A 38 7.50 3.58 -43.29
C LEU A 38 6.96 3.77 -41.86
N PHE A 39 7.61 4.62 -41.06
CA PHE A 39 7.17 4.93 -39.69
C PHE A 39 5.79 5.57 -39.68
N LEU A 40 5.54 6.55 -40.55
CA LEU A 40 4.25 7.20 -40.71
C LEU A 40 3.14 6.21 -41.10
N ARG A 41 3.42 5.26 -42.00
CA ARG A 41 2.44 4.23 -42.37
C ARG A 41 2.20 3.22 -41.27
N ILE A 42 3.22 2.86 -40.49
CA ILE A 42 3.06 2.04 -39.28
C ILE A 42 2.13 2.71 -38.27
N LEU A 43 2.32 4.02 -38.03
CA LEU A 43 1.44 4.81 -37.15
C LEU A 43 0.00 4.83 -37.68
N LYS A 44 -0.19 5.14 -38.97
CA LYS A 44 -1.52 5.15 -39.61
C LYS A 44 -2.21 3.79 -39.58
N ALA A 45 -1.43 2.70 -39.66
CA ALA A 45 -1.94 1.33 -39.58
C ALA A 45 -2.18 0.85 -38.14
N GLY A 46 -1.83 1.64 -37.11
CA GLY A 46 -1.93 1.23 -35.71
C GLY A 46 -1.00 0.07 -35.33
N LYS A 47 0.13 -0.07 -36.02
CA LYS A 47 1.06 -1.20 -35.89
C LYS A 47 2.33 -0.89 -35.10
N LEU A 48 2.40 0.27 -34.46
CA LEU A 48 3.55 0.61 -33.62
C LEU A 48 3.52 -0.25 -32.35
N THR A 49 4.45 -1.20 -32.27
CA THR A 49 4.74 -2.00 -31.07
C THR A 49 6.10 -1.60 -30.50
N GLU A 50 6.42 -1.99 -29.26
CA GLU A 50 7.74 -1.75 -28.65
C GLU A 50 8.88 -2.33 -29.48
N LYS A 51 8.70 -3.56 -30.01
CA LYS A 51 9.66 -4.20 -30.93
C LYS A 51 9.91 -3.35 -32.17
N VAL A 52 8.83 -2.85 -32.76
CA VAL A 52 8.89 -1.98 -33.95
C VAL A 52 9.56 -0.64 -33.61
N LEU A 53 9.19 0.00 -32.51
CA LEU A 53 9.80 1.25 -32.07
C LEU A 53 11.32 1.09 -31.85
N ARG A 54 11.76 -0.02 -31.24
CA ARG A 54 13.18 -0.35 -31.07
C ARG A 54 13.92 -0.52 -32.40
N LEU A 55 13.29 -1.16 -33.39
CA LEU A 55 13.87 -1.27 -34.73
C LEU A 55 14.15 0.11 -35.35
N PHE A 56 13.22 1.05 -35.21
CA PHE A 56 13.39 2.42 -35.73
C PHE A 56 14.45 3.21 -34.96
N ILE A 57 14.47 3.13 -33.63
CA ILE A 57 15.45 3.83 -32.80
C ILE A 57 16.86 3.27 -33.02
N ALA A 58 16.99 1.95 -33.19
CA ALA A 58 18.27 1.29 -33.46
C ALA A 58 18.94 1.74 -34.77
N THR A 59 18.20 2.37 -35.69
CA THR A 59 18.80 2.93 -36.92
C THR A 59 19.72 4.13 -36.65
N GLY A 60 19.57 4.80 -35.51
CA GLY A 60 20.35 5.99 -35.14
C GLY A 60 20.15 7.20 -36.07
N LYS A 61 19.07 7.23 -36.87
CA LYS A 61 18.81 8.30 -37.84
C LYS A 61 18.12 9.50 -37.18
N ASP A 62 18.72 10.68 -37.32
CA ASP A 62 18.28 11.90 -36.63
C ASP A 62 16.84 12.30 -36.93
N GLU A 63 16.37 12.14 -38.18
CA GLU A 63 15.00 12.47 -38.56
C GLU A 63 13.97 11.58 -37.84
N VAL A 64 14.25 10.29 -37.72
CA VAL A 64 13.39 9.32 -37.03
C VAL A 64 13.35 9.62 -35.54
N LEU A 65 14.51 9.86 -34.93
CA LEU A 65 14.63 10.19 -33.51
C LEU A 65 13.91 11.50 -33.18
N SER A 66 14.10 12.54 -33.99
CA SER A 66 13.42 13.83 -33.85
C SER A 66 11.91 13.69 -33.98
N PHE A 67 11.45 12.83 -34.91
CA PHE A 67 10.02 12.58 -35.11
C PHE A 67 9.39 11.79 -33.95
N VAL A 68 10.07 10.78 -33.42
CA VAL A 68 9.68 10.04 -32.21
C VAL A 68 9.56 10.98 -31.01
N GLN A 69 10.54 11.87 -30.82
CA GLN A 69 10.53 12.89 -29.77
C GLN A 69 9.39 13.90 -29.95
N ALA A 70 9.17 14.39 -31.17
CA ALA A 70 8.10 15.34 -31.47
C ALA A 70 6.70 14.76 -31.22
N LEU A 71 6.52 13.45 -31.43
CA LEU A 71 5.29 12.74 -31.09
C LEU A 71 5.18 12.32 -29.62
N ASN A 72 6.21 12.61 -28.81
CA ASN A 72 6.33 12.18 -27.42
C ASN A 72 6.13 10.65 -27.26
N ILE A 73 6.60 9.89 -28.25
CA ILE A 73 6.58 8.42 -28.21
C ILE A 73 7.72 7.98 -27.30
N GLN A 74 7.36 7.55 -26.10
CA GLN A 74 8.31 7.01 -25.14
C GLN A 74 8.41 5.49 -25.35
N HIS A 75 9.61 4.94 -25.14
CA HIS A 75 9.73 3.49 -24.94
C HIS A 75 8.75 3.05 -23.87
N ILE A 76 8.11 1.90 -24.07
CA ILE A 76 7.56 1.16 -22.95
C ILE A 76 8.75 0.86 -22.08
N LEU A 77 8.90 1.61 -20.98
CA LEU A 77 9.60 1.15 -19.81
C LEU A 77 8.96 -0.19 -19.51
N THR A 78 9.57 -1.27 -19.99
CA THR A 78 9.29 -2.59 -19.43
C THR A 78 9.60 -2.34 -17.97
N PRO A 79 8.61 -2.37 -17.06
CA PRO A 79 8.94 -2.20 -15.67
C PRO A 79 10.01 -3.24 -15.44
N VAL A 80 11.22 -2.79 -15.12
CA VAL A 80 12.22 -3.68 -14.58
C VAL A 80 11.56 -4.08 -13.28
N LEU A 81 10.77 -5.15 -13.32
CA LEU A 81 10.29 -5.81 -12.13
C LEU A 81 11.58 -6.03 -11.38
N PRO A 82 11.78 -5.36 -10.23
CA PRO A 82 12.98 -5.63 -9.48
C PRO A 82 12.93 -7.14 -9.29
N THR A 83 13.97 -7.86 -9.74
CA THR A 83 14.27 -9.16 -9.13
C THR A 83 14.41 -8.81 -7.67
N THR A 84 13.31 -8.97 -6.94
CA THR A 84 13.06 -8.27 -5.69
C THR A 84 13.80 -9.08 -4.65
N VAL A 85 15.12 -8.90 -4.66
CA VAL A 85 15.98 -9.30 -3.57
C VAL A 85 15.57 -8.42 -2.41
N ILE A 86 14.72 -8.98 -1.56
CA ILE A 86 14.29 -8.31 -0.34
C ILE A 86 15.53 -8.22 0.54
N ASN A 87 15.94 -6.99 0.85
CA ASN A 87 16.96 -6.78 1.86
C ASN A 87 16.33 -6.98 3.24
N GLU A 88 16.53 -8.16 3.82
CA GLU A 88 15.95 -8.55 5.11
C GLU A 88 16.40 -7.62 6.26
N ASN A 89 17.56 -6.96 6.09
CA ASN A 89 18.07 -5.96 7.03
C ASN A 89 17.30 -4.63 6.99
N GLU A 90 16.45 -4.40 5.99
CA GLU A 90 15.61 -3.21 5.86
C GLU A 90 14.17 -3.41 6.35
N VAL A 91 13.83 -4.60 6.87
CA VAL A 91 12.47 -4.94 7.28
C VAL A 91 12.42 -5.33 8.76
N ASP A 92 11.55 -4.65 9.51
CA ASP A 92 11.12 -5.06 10.85
C ASP A 92 9.70 -5.63 10.78
N ILE A 93 9.45 -6.70 11.53
CA ILE A 93 8.11 -7.25 11.74
C ILE A 93 7.63 -6.85 13.13
N VAL A 94 6.53 -6.11 13.21
CA VAL A 94 5.92 -5.62 14.46
C VAL A 94 4.73 -6.49 14.84
N ILE A 95 4.73 -7.02 16.06
CA ILE A 95 3.67 -7.85 16.62
C ILE A 95 3.22 -7.24 17.95
N GLY A 96 1.94 -6.92 18.07
CA GLY A 96 1.31 -6.62 19.36
C GLY A 96 0.89 -7.92 20.03
N ALA A 97 1.54 -8.31 21.13
CA ALA A 97 1.28 -9.56 21.83
C ALA A 97 0.14 -9.38 22.84
N LEU A 98 -1.05 -9.87 22.49
CA LEU A 98 -2.22 -9.95 23.37
C LEU A 98 -2.29 -11.29 24.10
N HIS A 99 -1.62 -12.31 23.56
CA HIS A 99 -1.50 -13.63 24.16
C HIS A 99 -0.12 -13.83 24.79
N SER A 100 -0.10 -14.43 25.99
CA SER A 100 1.16 -14.70 26.68
C SER A 100 1.97 -15.84 26.05
N ASP A 101 1.32 -16.77 25.34
CA ASP A 101 2.00 -17.89 24.70
C ASP A 101 2.03 -17.73 23.18
N LEU A 102 3.16 -17.24 22.66
CA LEU A 102 3.35 -17.00 21.23
C LEU A 102 3.94 -18.24 20.52
N THR A 103 4.10 -19.38 21.20
CA THR A 103 4.80 -20.55 20.68
C THR A 103 4.17 -21.08 19.40
N THR A 104 2.84 -21.25 19.37
CA THR A 104 2.14 -21.77 18.19
C THR A 104 2.20 -20.77 17.04
N PHE A 105 1.85 -19.51 17.31
CA PHE A 105 1.91 -18.41 16.34
C PHE A 105 3.28 -18.30 15.67
N MET A 106 4.35 -18.18 16.46
CA MET A 106 5.69 -18.00 15.91
C MET A 106 6.21 -19.24 15.19
N ASN A 107 5.88 -20.45 15.64
CA ASN A 107 6.28 -21.67 14.95
C ASN A 107 5.61 -21.83 13.58
N GLU A 108 4.33 -21.46 13.45
CA GLU A 108 3.63 -21.43 12.15
C GLU A 108 4.29 -20.42 11.20
N TRP A 109 4.71 -19.26 11.72
CA TRP A 109 5.42 -18.23 10.94
C TRP A 109 6.91 -18.49 10.72
N LYS A 110 7.50 -19.50 11.37
CA LYS A 110 8.95 -19.75 11.36
C LYS A 110 9.59 -19.75 9.98
N PRO A 111 9.00 -20.36 8.92
CA PRO A 111 9.58 -20.32 7.57
C PRO A 111 9.76 -18.92 6.96
N ILE A 112 9.04 -17.91 7.49
CA ILE A 112 9.07 -16.52 7.02
C ILE A 112 9.75 -15.64 8.05
N PHE A 113 9.28 -15.63 9.31
CA PHE A 113 9.73 -14.68 10.33
C PHE A 113 11.18 -14.88 10.76
N SER A 114 11.74 -16.11 10.68
CA SER A 114 13.14 -16.35 11.09
C SER A 114 14.18 -15.62 10.24
N ARG A 115 13.76 -15.06 9.09
CA ARG A 115 14.60 -14.28 8.17
C ARG A 115 14.71 -12.81 8.57
N PHE A 116 13.78 -12.32 9.38
CA PHE A 116 13.65 -10.89 9.69
C PHE A 116 13.91 -10.62 11.18
N HIS A 117 14.05 -9.34 11.51
CA HIS A 117 14.03 -8.88 12.89
C HIS A 117 12.58 -8.64 13.34
N LEU A 118 12.25 -9.08 14.55
CA LEU A 118 10.91 -8.92 15.12
C LEU A 118 10.95 -7.95 16.29
N ILE A 119 9.97 -7.06 16.33
CA ILE A 119 9.68 -6.19 17.47
C ILE A 119 8.36 -6.67 18.06
N ILE A 120 8.40 -7.20 19.26
CA ILE A 120 7.23 -7.70 19.98
C ILE A 120 6.89 -6.74 21.11
N ILE A 121 5.64 -6.26 21.13
CA ILE A 121 5.15 -5.34 22.15
C ILE A 121 4.19 -6.11 23.03
N LYS A 122 4.61 -6.41 24.25
CA LYS A 122 3.76 -7.01 25.27
C LYS A 122 2.67 -6.00 25.62
N ASP A 123 1.40 -6.38 25.46
CA ASP A 123 0.29 -5.54 25.92
C ASP A 123 0.51 -5.16 27.40
N PRO A 124 0.53 -3.86 27.76
CA PRO A 124 0.72 -3.42 29.14
C PRO A 124 -0.27 -3.99 30.16
N ASP A 125 -1.43 -4.45 29.69
CA ASP A 125 -2.47 -5.06 30.51
C ASP A 125 -2.31 -6.60 30.64
N LEU A 126 -1.34 -7.22 29.95
CA LEU A 126 -1.04 -8.66 30.03
C LEU A 126 -0.12 -8.93 31.23
N LYS A 127 -0.61 -9.75 32.18
CA LYS A 127 0.09 -9.99 33.45
C LYS A 127 1.12 -11.10 33.35
N GLU A 128 0.82 -12.14 32.57
CA GLU A 128 1.71 -13.27 32.39
C GLU A 128 2.97 -12.87 31.62
N GLU A 129 4.08 -13.60 31.83
CA GLU A 129 5.28 -13.43 31.00
C GLU A 129 5.08 -14.02 29.61
N LEU A 130 5.72 -13.40 28.61
CA LEU A 130 5.67 -13.89 27.24
C LEU A 130 6.50 -15.16 27.09
N ARG A 131 5.94 -16.16 26.41
CA ARG A 131 6.65 -17.35 25.95
C ARG A 131 6.91 -17.22 24.46
N ILE A 132 8.19 -17.06 24.13
CA ILE A 132 8.69 -16.89 22.77
C ILE A 132 9.59 -18.10 22.45
N PRO A 133 9.32 -18.86 21.38
CA PRO A 133 10.16 -19.99 20.98
C PRO A 133 11.54 -19.53 20.48
N GLU A 134 12.53 -20.41 20.52
CA GLU A 134 13.88 -20.12 20.03
C GLU A 134 13.97 -20.06 18.49
N GLY A 135 15.00 -19.37 17.99
CA GLY A 135 15.34 -19.29 16.56
C GLY A 135 14.85 -18.04 15.85
N PHE A 136 14.54 -16.97 16.61
CA PHE A 136 14.10 -15.68 16.08
C PHE A 136 15.02 -14.57 16.60
N SER A 137 15.25 -13.54 15.77
CA SER A 137 15.87 -12.29 16.20
C SER A 137 14.76 -11.36 16.69
N VAL A 138 14.69 -11.13 18.00
CA VAL A 138 13.54 -10.46 18.63
C VAL A 138 13.99 -9.44 19.66
N ASP A 139 13.42 -8.24 19.57
CA ASP A 139 13.37 -7.27 20.67
C ASP A 139 11.96 -7.27 21.28
N VAL A 140 11.87 -7.39 22.61
CA VAL A 140 10.61 -7.40 23.36
C VAL A 140 10.49 -6.12 24.17
N TYR A 141 9.34 -5.44 24.05
CA TYR A 141 9.04 -4.23 24.79
C TYR A 141 7.86 -4.44 25.74
N THR A 142 8.08 -4.13 27.00
CA THR A 142 7.14 -4.22 28.11
C THR A 142 6.59 -2.86 28.49
N LYS A 143 5.57 -2.84 29.36
CA LYS A 143 5.01 -1.61 29.92
C LYS A 143 6.08 -0.64 30.46
N SER A 144 7.07 -1.14 31.20
CA SER A 144 8.14 -0.32 31.75
C SER A 144 9.01 0.34 30.68
N GLU A 145 9.24 -0.34 29.56
CA GLU A 145 10.05 0.20 28.45
C GLU A 145 9.26 1.21 27.64
N ILE A 146 7.95 0.96 27.44
CA ILE A 146 7.02 1.93 26.84
C ILE A 146 7.02 3.22 27.68
N GLU A 147 6.72 3.12 28.98
CA GLU A 147 6.67 4.27 29.89
C GLU A 147 8.01 5.03 29.96
N ARG A 148 9.14 4.32 29.86
CA ARG A 148 10.48 4.93 29.81
C ARG A 148 10.69 5.78 28.55
N VAL A 149 10.15 5.35 27.41
CA VAL A 149 10.36 6.02 26.11
C VAL A 149 9.36 7.15 25.90
N VAL A 150 8.07 6.93 26.18
CA VAL A 150 6.99 7.89 25.87
C VAL A 150 6.49 8.69 27.08
N GLY A 151 6.91 8.32 28.28
CA GLY A 151 6.37 8.86 29.53
C GLY A 151 5.01 8.25 29.91
N SER A 152 4.67 8.32 31.21
CA SER A 152 3.43 7.75 31.75
C SER A 152 2.18 8.60 31.51
N SER A 153 2.33 9.81 31.00
CA SER A 153 1.25 10.82 30.85
C SER A 153 0.92 11.15 29.40
N THR A 154 1.43 10.37 28.44
CA THR A 154 1.10 10.56 27.03
C THR A 154 -0.40 10.38 26.79
N SER A 155 -0.96 11.21 25.91
CA SER A 155 -2.33 11.04 25.41
C SER A 155 -2.46 9.84 24.46
N VAL A 156 -1.35 9.33 23.93
CA VAL A 156 -1.31 8.18 23.03
C VAL A 156 -1.34 6.87 23.82
N ARG A 157 -2.31 6.00 23.54
CA ARG A 157 -2.47 4.73 24.24
C ARG A 157 -1.73 3.60 23.52
N PHE A 158 -0.85 2.89 24.24
CA PHE A 158 -0.10 1.75 23.72
C PHE A 158 -0.54 0.42 24.37
N SER A 159 -1.85 0.13 24.39
CA SER A 159 -2.40 -1.09 25.00
C SER A 159 -3.51 -1.71 24.16
N GLY A 160 -3.81 -3.00 24.38
CA GLY A 160 -4.61 -3.75 23.43
C GLY A 160 -3.93 -3.74 22.06
N TYR A 161 -4.72 -3.78 20.98
CA TYR A 161 -4.14 -3.76 19.62
C TYR A 161 -3.35 -2.48 19.31
N SER A 162 -3.58 -1.37 20.02
CA SER A 162 -2.83 -0.12 19.86
C SER A 162 -1.38 -0.22 20.32
N CYS A 163 -0.99 -1.27 21.06
CA CYS A 163 0.40 -1.45 21.48
C CYS A 163 1.36 -1.58 20.30
N ARG A 164 0.90 -2.08 19.14
CA ARG A 164 1.69 -2.18 17.89
C ARG A 164 2.31 -0.84 17.47
N TYR A 165 1.61 0.27 17.72
CA TYR A 165 2.08 1.59 17.30
C TYR A 165 3.36 1.98 18.04
N PHE A 166 3.59 1.46 19.24
CA PHE A 166 4.88 1.60 19.91
C PHE A 166 6.00 0.98 19.07
N GLY A 167 5.76 -0.20 18.47
CA GLY A 167 6.67 -0.84 17.53
C GLY A 167 6.96 0.01 16.30
N PHE A 168 5.94 0.68 15.75
CA PHE A 168 6.09 1.59 14.61
C PHE A 168 7.00 2.77 14.97
N LEU A 169 6.81 3.33 16.17
CA LEU A 169 7.59 4.42 16.72
C LEU A 169 9.07 4.03 16.89
N ILE A 170 9.36 2.90 17.53
CA ILE A 170 10.73 2.51 17.89
C ILE A 170 11.51 1.84 16.76
N SER A 171 10.84 1.31 15.73
CA SER A 171 11.52 0.66 14.60
C SER A 171 12.50 1.65 13.96
N ARG A 172 13.64 1.16 13.48
CA ARG A 172 14.66 1.99 12.81
C ARG A 172 14.87 1.60 11.36
N LYS A 173 14.21 0.54 10.92
CA LYS A 173 14.32 0.03 9.55
C LYS A 173 13.39 0.78 8.60
N LYS A 174 13.73 0.67 7.31
CA LYS A 174 13.01 1.35 6.23
C LYS A 174 11.56 0.90 6.12
N TYR A 175 11.33 -0.41 6.20
CA TYR A 175 10.00 -1.00 6.11
C TYR A 175 9.58 -1.63 7.43
N VAL A 176 8.33 -1.40 7.78
CA VAL A 176 7.65 -2.08 8.88
C VAL A 176 6.53 -2.92 8.29
N VAL A 177 6.48 -4.19 8.66
CA VAL A 177 5.35 -5.09 8.42
C VAL A 177 4.71 -5.39 9.76
N CYS A 178 3.39 -5.30 9.86
CA CYS A 178 2.64 -5.62 11.07
C CYS A 178 1.69 -6.77 10.81
N ILE A 179 1.79 -7.81 11.64
CA ILE A 179 0.93 -8.99 11.61
C ILE A 179 0.43 -9.28 13.03
N ASP A 180 -0.88 -9.46 13.19
CA ASP A 180 -1.48 -9.80 14.50
C ASP A 180 -1.12 -11.21 14.98
N ASP A 181 -1.05 -11.37 16.31
CA ASP A 181 -0.74 -12.65 16.95
C ASP A 181 -1.87 -13.70 16.84
N ASP A 182 -3.04 -13.30 16.32
CA ASP A 182 -4.18 -14.16 15.96
C ASP A 182 -4.19 -14.60 14.48
N CYS A 183 -3.07 -14.41 13.77
CA CYS A 183 -2.94 -14.75 12.36
C CYS A 183 -1.87 -15.81 12.12
N VAL A 184 -2.11 -16.72 11.17
CA VAL A 184 -1.12 -17.71 10.68
C VAL A 184 -0.91 -17.51 9.17
N PRO A 185 0.17 -18.04 8.57
CA PRO A 185 0.37 -17.91 7.13
C PRO A 185 -0.81 -18.45 6.32
N ALA A 186 -1.28 -17.69 5.34
CA ALA A 186 -2.28 -18.18 4.39
C ALA A 186 -1.66 -19.14 3.36
N LYS A 187 -2.52 -19.85 2.65
CA LYS A 187 -2.18 -20.56 1.41
C LYS A 187 -2.92 -19.93 0.24
N ASP A 188 -2.27 -19.87 -0.91
CA ASP A 188 -2.89 -19.43 -2.15
C ASP A 188 -3.83 -20.50 -2.73
N ASN A 189 -4.41 -20.23 -3.91
CA ASN A 189 -5.31 -21.16 -4.60
C ASN A 189 -4.62 -22.48 -5.05
N LEU A 190 -3.29 -22.54 -5.05
CA LEU A 190 -2.49 -23.73 -5.36
C LEU A 190 -2.06 -24.49 -4.09
N GLY A 191 -2.46 -24.02 -2.91
CA GLY A 191 -2.06 -24.60 -1.62
C GLY A 191 -0.64 -24.24 -1.20
N ILE A 192 0.00 -23.28 -1.88
CA ILE A 192 1.36 -22.81 -1.60
C ILE A 192 1.29 -21.77 -0.48
N LEU A 193 2.24 -21.86 0.47
CA LEU A 193 2.36 -20.91 1.58
C LEU A 193 2.62 -19.50 1.02
N VAL A 194 1.82 -18.53 1.48
CA VAL A 194 1.98 -17.12 1.11
C VAL A 194 3.06 -16.49 1.98
N ASP A 195 4.16 -16.02 1.37
CA ASP A 195 5.12 -15.15 2.05
C ASP A 195 4.57 -13.73 2.10
N ALA A 196 3.77 -13.46 3.15
CA ALA A 196 3.10 -12.17 3.32
C ALA A 196 4.10 -11.01 3.43
N VAL A 197 5.22 -11.23 4.12
CA VAL A 197 6.27 -10.20 4.28
C VAL A 197 6.85 -9.86 2.91
N ALA A 198 7.24 -10.88 2.13
CA ALA A 198 7.80 -10.64 0.80
C ALA A 198 6.84 -9.91 -0.14
N GLN A 199 5.57 -10.31 -0.19
CA GLN A 199 4.56 -9.66 -1.02
C GLN A 199 4.30 -8.21 -0.58
N HIS A 200 4.26 -7.93 0.73
CA HIS A 200 4.19 -6.56 1.23
C HIS A 200 5.38 -5.70 0.77
N ILE A 201 6.61 -6.23 0.86
CA ILE A 201 7.81 -5.52 0.44
C ILE A 201 7.82 -5.30 -1.08
N VAL A 202 7.39 -6.28 -1.88
CA VAL A 202 7.23 -6.11 -3.34
C VAL A 202 6.26 -4.98 -3.66
N ASN A 203 5.13 -4.88 -2.95
CA ASN A 203 4.19 -3.78 -3.15
C ASN A 203 4.82 -2.42 -2.83
N LEU A 204 5.61 -2.31 -1.76
CA LEU A 204 6.28 -1.08 -1.35
C LEU A 204 7.47 -0.70 -2.26
N GLN A 205 8.12 -1.69 -2.87
CA GLN A 205 9.25 -1.50 -3.79
C GLN A 205 8.83 -1.24 -5.25
N THR A 206 7.55 -1.44 -5.58
CA THR A 206 7.01 -1.21 -6.92
C THR A 206 6.16 0.05 -6.95
N PRO A 207 6.22 0.86 -8.03
CA PRO A 207 5.43 2.08 -8.09
C PRO A 207 3.92 1.82 -8.04
N ALA A 208 3.17 2.83 -7.62
CA ALA A 208 1.72 2.85 -7.58
C ALA A 208 1.17 3.81 -8.66
N THR A 209 -0.07 3.59 -9.08
CA THR A 209 -0.74 4.35 -10.17
C THR A 209 -2.01 5.07 -9.71
N PRO A 210 -1.95 6.00 -8.74
CA PRO A 210 -3.16 6.56 -8.12
C PRO A 210 -3.90 7.58 -8.98
N PHE A 211 -3.24 8.19 -9.98
CA PHE A 211 -3.80 9.33 -10.73
C PHE A 211 -4.64 8.92 -11.95
N PHE A 212 -4.53 7.68 -12.41
CA PHE A 212 -5.35 7.13 -13.47
C PHE A 212 -5.55 5.64 -13.21
N PHE A 213 -6.79 5.18 -13.12
CA PHE A 213 -7.04 3.79 -12.75
C PHE A 213 -6.71 2.84 -13.91
N ASN A 214 -5.73 1.96 -13.71
CA ASN A 214 -5.46 0.88 -14.66
C ASN A 214 -6.50 -0.24 -14.48
N THR A 215 -7.32 -0.49 -15.49
CA THR A 215 -8.43 -1.47 -15.37
C THR A 215 -7.96 -2.93 -15.34
N LEU A 216 -6.67 -3.18 -15.56
CA LEU A 216 -6.00 -4.46 -15.32
C LEU A 216 -5.23 -4.46 -13.98
N TYR A 217 -5.68 -3.66 -13.01
CA TYR A 217 -5.11 -3.53 -11.66
C TYR A 217 -3.66 -3.03 -11.67
N ASP A 218 -2.81 -3.47 -10.74
CA ASP A 218 -1.42 -3.00 -10.65
C ASP A 218 -0.57 -3.46 -11.87
N PRO A 219 -0.12 -2.54 -12.75
CA PRO A 219 0.68 -2.88 -13.92
C PRO A 219 2.12 -3.33 -13.59
N PHE A 220 2.54 -3.21 -12.33
CA PHE A 220 3.84 -3.66 -11.84
C PHE A 220 3.79 -5.08 -11.26
N CYS A 221 2.65 -5.75 -11.30
CA CYS A 221 2.56 -7.17 -10.97
C CYS A 221 2.93 -8.05 -12.17
N LYS A 222 3.48 -9.23 -11.87
CA LYS A 222 3.78 -10.24 -12.91
C LYS A 222 2.50 -10.62 -13.64
N GLY A 223 2.50 -10.49 -14.97
CA GLY A 223 1.36 -10.83 -15.83
C GLY A 223 0.36 -9.68 -16.03
N ALA A 224 0.59 -8.52 -15.43
CA ALA A 224 -0.16 -7.30 -15.69
C ALA A 224 0.68 -6.30 -16.50
N ASP A 225 0.01 -5.32 -17.12
CA ASP A 225 0.62 -4.19 -17.83
C ASP A 225 -0.38 -3.03 -17.88
N PHE A 226 0.05 -1.87 -18.36
CA PHE A 226 -0.80 -0.73 -18.64
C PHE A 226 -1.78 -1.04 -19.77
N VAL A 227 -3.08 -0.87 -19.50
CA VAL A 227 -4.11 -1.06 -20.54
C VAL A 227 -4.08 0.06 -21.59
N ARG A 228 -4.68 -0.22 -22.74
CA ARG A 228 -4.90 0.80 -23.78
C ARG A 228 -5.62 2.02 -23.19
N GLY A 229 -5.14 3.22 -23.53
CA GLY A 229 -5.70 4.48 -23.03
C GLY A 229 -5.06 5.00 -21.74
N TYR A 230 -4.24 4.20 -21.05
CA TYR A 230 -3.46 4.71 -19.91
C TYR A 230 -2.38 5.70 -20.41
N PRO A 231 -2.39 6.97 -19.94
CA PRO A 231 -1.45 8.00 -20.43
C PRO A 231 0.01 7.61 -20.21
N PHE A 232 0.84 7.71 -21.26
CA PHE A 232 2.27 7.38 -21.19
C PHE A 232 2.99 8.18 -20.10
N SER A 233 2.65 9.46 -19.95
CA SER A 233 3.22 10.37 -18.93
C SER A 233 2.95 9.95 -17.49
N LEU A 234 2.02 9.03 -17.24
CA LEU A 234 1.68 8.54 -15.90
C LEU A 234 2.20 7.13 -15.62
N ARG A 235 2.93 6.50 -16.56
CA ARG A 235 3.37 5.09 -16.47
C ARG A 235 4.56 4.86 -15.54
N SER A 236 5.28 5.91 -15.17
CA SER A 236 6.32 5.80 -14.13
C SER A 236 5.73 5.49 -12.75
N GLY A 237 4.45 5.81 -12.54
CA GLY A 237 3.82 5.73 -11.23
C GLY A 237 4.43 6.71 -10.23
N VAL A 238 4.12 6.50 -8.95
CA VAL A 238 4.67 7.19 -7.78
C VAL A 238 5.13 6.16 -6.74
N ASP A 239 5.93 6.57 -5.77
CA ASP A 239 6.38 5.68 -4.70
C ASP A 239 5.19 5.14 -3.89
N CYS A 240 5.19 3.83 -3.61
CA CYS A 240 4.19 3.19 -2.76
C CYS A 240 4.61 3.30 -1.30
N ALA A 241 3.81 4.00 -0.49
CA ALA A 241 4.12 4.25 0.91
C ALA A 241 3.42 3.27 1.87
N LEU A 242 2.29 2.68 1.46
CA LEU A 242 1.46 1.80 2.28
C LEU A 242 0.95 0.61 1.46
N SER A 243 1.01 -0.57 2.06
CA SER A 243 0.56 -1.85 1.50
C SER A 243 -0.45 -2.47 2.46
N CYS A 244 -1.73 -2.46 2.08
CA CYS A 244 -2.84 -2.98 2.87
C CYS A 244 -3.14 -4.42 2.46
N GLY A 245 -2.71 -5.37 3.28
CA GLY A 245 -2.97 -6.77 3.09
C GLY A 245 -4.37 -7.15 3.53
N LEU A 246 -4.80 -8.33 3.11
CA LEU A 246 -6.11 -8.90 3.40
C LEU A 246 -5.95 -10.14 4.30
N TRP A 247 -7.07 -10.76 4.67
CA TRP A 247 -7.03 -12.05 5.38
C TRP A 247 -8.17 -12.96 4.96
N LEU A 248 -7.92 -14.25 5.11
CA LEU A 248 -8.89 -15.33 4.91
C LEU A 248 -9.48 -15.79 6.24
N ASN A 249 -10.42 -16.74 6.15
CA ASN A 249 -11.21 -17.32 7.22
C ASN A 249 -12.25 -16.33 7.78
N LEU A 250 -11.88 -15.44 8.68
CA LEU A 250 -12.86 -14.55 9.31
C LEU A 250 -13.18 -13.39 8.37
N ALA A 251 -14.46 -13.21 8.06
CA ALA A 251 -14.90 -12.12 7.19
C ALA A 251 -14.65 -10.76 7.87
N ASP A 252 -14.11 -9.81 7.13
CA ASP A 252 -13.93 -8.43 7.58
C ASP A 252 -15.26 -7.67 7.45
N LEU A 253 -16.04 -7.65 8.54
CA LEU A 253 -17.37 -7.08 8.58
C LEU A 253 -17.48 -6.15 9.80
N ASP A 254 -18.23 -5.07 9.67
CA ASP A 254 -18.65 -4.27 10.83
C ASP A 254 -19.40 -5.14 11.85
N ALA A 255 -19.32 -4.82 13.15
CA ALA A 255 -19.98 -5.63 14.17
C ALA A 255 -21.48 -5.89 13.92
N PRO A 256 -22.30 -4.91 13.47
CA PRO A 256 -23.70 -5.18 13.12
C PRO A 256 -23.84 -6.29 12.07
N THR A 257 -23.11 -6.21 10.95
CA THR A 257 -23.16 -7.22 9.89
C THR A 257 -22.62 -8.57 10.36
N GLN A 258 -21.54 -8.57 11.16
CA GLN A 258 -20.97 -9.79 11.73
C GLN A 258 -21.91 -10.48 12.73
N ALA A 259 -22.68 -9.72 13.51
CA ALA A 259 -23.72 -10.24 14.41
C ALA A 259 -24.86 -10.92 13.62
N LEU A 260 -25.20 -10.40 12.44
CA LEU A 260 -26.19 -10.99 11.53
C LEU A 260 -25.65 -12.19 10.74
N LYS A 261 -24.34 -12.25 10.49
CA LYS A 261 -23.69 -13.28 9.66
C LYS A 261 -22.53 -14.00 10.37
N PRO A 262 -22.74 -14.59 11.56
CA PRO A 262 -21.63 -15.09 12.37
C PRO A 262 -20.86 -16.27 11.74
N GLY A 263 -21.53 -17.06 10.90
CA GLY A 263 -20.93 -18.19 10.19
C GLY A 263 -20.18 -17.80 8.92
N GLN A 264 -20.29 -16.56 8.45
CA GLN A 264 -19.67 -16.14 7.20
C GLN A 264 -18.15 -16.23 7.30
N ARG A 265 -17.54 -16.69 6.21
CA ARG A 265 -16.08 -16.78 6.07
C ARG A 265 -15.63 -16.07 4.80
N ASN A 266 -14.41 -15.51 4.83
CA ASN A 266 -13.71 -15.07 3.64
C ASN A 266 -12.81 -16.20 3.14
N LEU A 267 -13.24 -16.93 2.10
CA LEU A 267 -12.49 -18.03 1.51
C LEU A 267 -11.96 -17.70 0.11
N ARG A 268 -12.27 -16.50 -0.40
CA ARG A 268 -11.92 -16.11 -1.76
C ARG A 268 -10.55 -15.44 -1.75
N TYR A 269 -9.53 -16.18 -2.15
CA TYR A 269 -8.22 -15.60 -2.45
C TYR A 269 -8.26 -14.94 -3.83
N VAL A 270 -8.10 -13.62 -3.87
CA VAL A 270 -8.00 -12.85 -5.10
C VAL A 270 -6.52 -12.53 -5.35
N ASP A 271 -5.96 -13.13 -6.40
CA ASP A 271 -4.59 -12.89 -6.87
C ASP A 271 -4.53 -11.57 -7.64
N ALA A 272 -4.60 -10.46 -6.90
CA ALA A 272 -4.48 -9.11 -7.44
C ALA A 272 -3.93 -8.14 -6.39
N VAL A 273 -3.13 -7.19 -6.87
CA VAL A 273 -2.78 -5.96 -6.15
C VAL A 273 -3.42 -4.81 -6.90
N VAL A 274 -4.00 -3.86 -6.17
CA VAL A 274 -4.69 -2.70 -6.72
C VAL A 274 -4.13 -1.44 -6.07
N THR A 275 -3.76 -0.45 -6.87
CA THR A 275 -3.50 0.89 -6.33
C THR A 275 -4.83 1.55 -5.96
N VAL A 276 -4.93 2.04 -4.72
CA VAL A 276 -6.07 2.86 -4.28
C VAL A 276 -6.00 4.22 -4.99
N PRO A 277 -7.02 4.62 -5.77
CA PRO A 277 -6.99 5.88 -6.50
C PRO A 277 -6.79 7.10 -5.60
N SER A 278 -6.17 8.14 -6.15
CA SER A 278 -6.09 9.42 -5.45
C SER A 278 -7.48 9.97 -5.16
N ARG A 279 -7.69 10.50 -3.95
CA ARG A 279 -8.97 11.00 -3.42
C ARG A 279 -10.05 9.94 -3.16
N ALA A 280 -9.77 8.66 -3.37
CA ALA A 280 -10.58 7.58 -2.82
C ALA A 280 -10.09 7.26 -1.39
N MET A 281 -11.03 7.12 -0.46
CA MET A 281 -10.73 6.62 0.89
C MET A 281 -10.68 5.08 0.88
N VAL A 282 -9.98 4.51 1.86
CA VAL A 282 -9.84 3.06 2.04
C VAL A 282 -9.90 2.74 3.55
N PRO A 283 -10.70 1.75 3.98
CA PRO A 283 -10.59 1.24 5.34
C PRO A 283 -9.27 0.47 5.46
N VAL A 284 -8.48 0.79 6.48
CA VAL A 284 -7.21 0.12 6.75
C VAL A 284 -7.35 -0.68 8.04
N SER A 285 -6.70 -1.83 8.06
CA SER A 285 -6.65 -2.75 9.19
C SER A 285 -5.18 -2.97 9.58
N GLY A 286 -4.86 -2.84 10.86
CA GLY A 286 -3.55 -3.13 11.43
C GLY A 286 -3.18 -4.63 11.46
N ILE A 287 -4.11 -5.53 11.10
CA ILE A 287 -3.89 -7.00 11.13
C ILE A 287 -2.76 -7.44 10.19
N ASN A 288 -2.69 -6.86 9.00
CA ASN A 288 -1.81 -7.29 7.92
C ASN A 288 -1.48 -6.08 7.04
N ILE A 289 -0.51 -5.30 7.48
CA ILE A 289 -0.17 -4.01 6.86
C ILE A 289 1.33 -3.85 6.79
N ALA A 290 1.82 -3.17 5.75
CA ALA A 290 3.19 -2.74 5.69
C ALA A 290 3.32 -1.31 5.17
N PHE A 291 4.36 -0.61 5.59
CA PHE A 291 4.60 0.76 5.16
C PHE A 291 6.07 1.10 5.10
N ASN A 292 6.40 2.10 4.29
CA ASN A 292 7.70 2.74 4.32
C ASN A 292 7.74 3.71 5.52
N ARG A 293 8.43 3.29 6.57
CA ARG A 293 8.50 4.01 7.85
C ARG A 293 9.14 5.39 7.70
N GLU A 294 10.15 5.50 6.85
CA GLU A 294 10.84 6.77 6.63
C GLU A 294 9.91 7.81 6.00
N VAL A 295 9.05 7.37 5.08
CA VAL A 295 8.16 8.25 4.30
C VAL A 295 6.88 8.59 5.05
N VAL A 296 6.19 7.59 5.64
CA VAL A 296 4.85 7.77 6.23
C VAL A 296 4.72 7.34 7.69
N GLY A 297 5.78 6.91 8.36
CA GLY A 297 5.71 6.43 9.76
C GLY A 297 4.90 7.35 10.70
N PRO A 298 5.18 8.67 10.76
CA PRO A 298 4.41 9.62 11.56
C PRO A 298 2.91 9.72 11.18
N ALA A 299 2.55 9.39 9.93
CA ALA A 299 1.17 9.42 9.45
C ALA A 299 0.31 8.21 9.88
N LEU A 300 0.91 7.17 10.45
CA LEU A 300 0.19 6.05 11.06
C LEU A 300 -0.19 6.46 12.49
N VAL A 301 -1.35 7.12 12.66
CA VAL A 301 -1.69 7.82 13.90
C VAL A 301 -2.69 7.05 14.78
N PRO A 302 -2.30 6.62 15.99
CA PRO A 302 -3.19 6.01 16.99
C PRO A 302 -3.88 7.07 17.86
N ALA A 303 -4.97 7.65 17.36
CA ALA A 303 -5.60 8.82 18.00
C ALA A 303 -7.09 8.69 18.31
N LEU A 304 -7.88 8.06 17.43
CA LEU A 304 -9.31 7.93 17.65
C LEU A 304 -9.60 6.79 18.61
N ARG A 305 -10.35 7.09 19.68
CA ARG A 305 -10.76 6.08 20.66
C ARG A 305 -12.18 6.29 21.14
N LEU A 306 -13.04 5.30 20.93
CA LEU A 306 -14.41 5.32 21.42
C LEU A 306 -14.50 5.00 22.92
N ALA A 307 -15.60 5.44 23.54
CA ALA A 307 -15.94 5.04 24.89
C ALA A 307 -16.25 3.54 24.94
N GLY A 308 -15.35 2.75 25.56
CA GLY A 308 -15.51 1.30 25.69
C GLY A 308 -14.73 0.47 24.65
N GLU A 309 -14.04 1.12 23.71
CA GLU A 309 -13.01 0.48 22.87
C GLU A 309 -11.88 -0.06 23.75
N GLY A 310 -11.54 -1.33 23.51
CA GLY A 310 -10.65 -2.13 24.32
C GLY A 310 -9.84 -3.10 23.46
N LYS A 311 -9.71 -4.34 23.95
CA LYS A 311 -8.79 -5.34 23.38
C LYS A 311 -9.41 -6.19 22.28
N LEU A 312 -10.68 -5.98 21.91
CA LEU A 312 -11.31 -6.79 20.86
C LEU A 312 -11.12 -6.13 19.50
N ARG A 313 -10.83 -6.95 18.48
CA ARG A 313 -10.46 -6.45 17.16
C ARG A 313 -11.57 -5.67 16.47
N TRP A 314 -12.82 -6.07 16.65
CA TRP A 314 -13.96 -5.38 16.07
C TRP A 314 -14.10 -3.96 16.63
N GLU A 315 -13.58 -3.72 17.84
CA GLU A 315 -13.67 -2.40 18.45
C GLU A 315 -12.74 -1.37 17.81
N THR A 316 -11.80 -1.76 16.91
CA THR A 316 -10.68 -0.92 16.45
C THR A 316 -11.08 0.11 15.37
N MET A 317 -11.87 1.11 15.75
CA MET A 317 -12.08 2.29 14.89
C MET A 317 -10.79 3.10 14.71
N GLU A 318 -9.84 2.95 15.62
CA GLU A 318 -8.50 3.54 15.52
C GLU A 318 -7.79 3.20 14.20
N ASP A 319 -7.89 1.95 13.74
CA ASP A 319 -7.22 1.51 12.50
C ASP A 319 -7.87 2.12 11.25
N ILE A 320 -9.21 2.22 11.23
CA ILE A 320 -9.94 2.84 10.14
C ILE A 320 -9.62 4.34 10.08
N TRP A 321 -9.61 5.01 11.24
CA TRP A 321 -9.20 6.40 11.37
C TRP A 321 -7.76 6.62 10.88
N CYS A 322 -6.82 5.82 11.38
CA CYS A 322 -5.42 5.82 10.98
C CYS A 322 -5.29 5.65 9.46
N GLY A 323 -6.06 4.74 8.86
CA GLY A 323 -6.17 4.51 7.43
C GLY A 323 -6.57 5.74 6.63
N MET A 324 -7.59 6.46 7.09
CA MET A 324 -8.03 7.71 6.45
C MET A 324 -6.98 8.81 6.60
N CYS A 325 -6.34 8.94 7.77
CA CYS A 325 -5.24 9.88 7.99
C CYS A 325 -4.10 9.64 7.00
N VAL A 326 -3.53 8.42 6.98
CA VAL A 326 -2.39 8.11 6.10
C VAL A 326 -2.77 8.22 4.63
N LYS A 327 -4.01 7.89 4.24
CA LYS A 327 -4.45 8.02 2.85
C LYS A 327 -4.51 9.48 2.38
N VAL A 328 -5.06 10.39 3.19
CA VAL A 328 -5.07 11.83 2.86
C VAL A 328 -3.65 12.37 2.75
N ILE A 329 -2.76 11.95 3.64
CA ILE A 329 -1.35 12.37 3.63
C ILE A 329 -0.64 11.84 2.38
N CYS A 330 -0.84 10.57 2.03
CA CYS A 330 -0.28 10.00 0.81
C CYS A 330 -0.76 10.76 -0.43
N ASP A 331 -2.06 11.05 -0.54
CA ASP A 331 -2.61 11.82 -1.67
C ASP A 331 -2.02 13.22 -1.77
N HIS A 332 -1.83 13.89 -0.63
CA HIS A 332 -1.25 15.23 -0.57
C HIS A 332 0.24 15.25 -0.96
N LEU A 333 1.00 14.26 -0.50
CA LEU A 333 2.43 14.13 -0.80
C LEU A 333 2.72 13.47 -2.17
N GLY A 334 1.69 13.10 -2.93
CA GLY A 334 1.84 12.44 -4.23
C GLY A 334 2.33 11.00 -4.15
N LEU A 335 2.04 10.31 -3.04
CA LEU A 335 2.41 8.93 -2.77
C LEU A 335 1.26 7.96 -3.05
N GLY A 336 1.60 6.69 -3.24
CA GLY A 336 0.65 5.62 -3.51
C GLY A 336 0.33 4.75 -2.31
N VAL A 337 -0.88 4.20 -2.32
CA VAL A 337 -1.34 3.14 -1.41
C VAL A 337 -1.80 1.96 -2.25
N LYS A 338 -1.34 0.75 -1.92
CA LYS A 338 -1.79 -0.50 -2.56
C LYS A 338 -2.62 -1.34 -1.59
N SER A 339 -3.57 -2.09 -2.12
CA SER A 339 -4.36 -3.08 -1.39
C SER A 339 -4.52 -4.37 -2.22
N GLY A 340 -4.72 -5.50 -1.56
CA GLY A 340 -4.88 -6.80 -2.20
C GLY A 340 -3.96 -7.83 -1.55
N LEU A 341 -3.11 -8.49 -2.34
CA LEU A 341 -2.02 -9.29 -1.78
C LEU A 341 -1.13 -8.44 -0.85
N PRO A 342 -0.66 -8.99 0.28
CA PRO A 342 -0.77 -10.38 0.72
C PRO A 342 -2.02 -10.73 1.51
N TYR A 343 -2.24 -12.03 1.69
CA TYR A 343 -3.23 -12.57 2.63
C TYR A 343 -2.56 -13.25 3.83
N VAL A 344 -3.15 -13.10 5.02
CA VAL A 344 -2.92 -13.94 6.20
C VAL A 344 -4.17 -14.79 6.51
N TRP A 345 -4.05 -15.79 7.38
CA TRP A 345 -5.19 -16.60 7.83
C TRP A 345 -5.52 -16.29 9.28
N ARG A 346 -6.68 -15.66 9.52
CA ARG A 346 -7.06 -15.23 10.87
C ARG A 346 -7.75 -16.35 11.65
N THR A 347 -7.34 -16.62 12.88
CA THR A 347 -7.78 -17.78 13.66
C THR A 347 -8.80 -17.44 14.75
N GLU A 348 -8.73 -16.24 15.33
CA GLU A 348 -9.53 -15.91 16.52
C GLU A 348 -10.75 -15.04 16.28
N ARG A 349 -11.83 -15.39 16.98
CA ARG A 349 -13.13 -14.76 16.84
C ARG A 349 -13.54 -14.08 18.14
N GLY A 350 -13.66 -12.76 18.11
CA GLY A 350 -14.30 -12.00 19.19
C GLY A 350 -15.81 -12.27 19.32
N ASP A 351 -16.37 -11.95 20.48
CA ASP A 351 -17.83 -12.01 20.73
C ASP A 351 -18.53 -10.85 19.99
N ALA A 352 -19.22 -11.20 18.90
CA ALA A 352 -19.90 -10.22 18.04
C ALA A 352 -20.92 -9.35 18.80
N ILE A 353 -21.57 -9.86 19.85
CA ILE A 353 -22.57 -9.10 20.60
C ILE A 353 -21.91 -8.07 21.52
N GLN A 354 -20.80 -8.45 22.15
CA GLN A 354 -20.02 -7.52 22.97
C GLN A 354 -19.39 -6.43 22.10
N SER A 355 -18.85 -6.82 20.94
CA SER A 355 -18.31 -5.90 19.96
C SER A 355 -19.37 -4.93 19.45
N LEU A 356 -20.56 -5.41 19.09
CA LEU A 356 -21.67 -4.57 18.63
C LEU A 356 -22.03 -3.46 19.63
N LYS A 357 -22.09 -3.78 20.94
CA LYS A 357 -22.43 -2.79 21.98
C LYS A 357 -21.44 -1.62 22.04
N LYS A 358 -20.19 -1.83 21.62
CA LYS A 358 -19.10 -0.86 21.75
C LYS A 358 -18.81 -0.16 20.42
N GLU A 359 -18.78 -0.92 19.32
CA GLU A 359 -18.45 -0.41 17.99
C GLU A 359 -19.58 0.41 17.37
N TRP A 360 -20.83 0.22 17.82
CA TRP A 360 -21.99 0.93 17.26
C TRP A 360 -21.87 2.45 17.31
N GLU A 361 -21.17 3.00 18.31
CA GLU A 361 -20.86 4.43 18.37
C GLU A 361 -19.95 4.84 17.21
N GLY A 362 -18.87 4.08 16.96
CA GLY A 362 -17.96 4.28 15.84
C GLY A 362 -18.64 4.21 14.49
N VAL A 363 -19.47 3.19 14.27
CA VAL A 363 -20.23 3.03 13.03
C VAL A 363 -21.06 4.27 12.71
N LYS A 364 -21.70 4.89 13.71
CA LYS A 364 -22.44 6.15 13.49
C LYS A 364 -21.52 7.32 13.17
N LEU A 365 -20.41 7.44 13.88
CA LEU A 365 -19.46 8.52 13.68
C LEU A 365 -18.83 8.49 12.29
N MET A 366 -18.73 7.32 11.64
CA MET A 366 -18.24 7.21 10.26
C MET A 366 -19.07 8.03 9.26
N GLU A 367 -20.35 8.30 9.53
CA GLU A 367 -21.20 9.15 8.67
C GLU A 367 -20.73 10.61 8.66
N ASP A 368 -20.08 11.09 9.72
CA ASP A 368 -19.47 12.43 9.78
C ASP A 368 -17.98 12.40 9.40
N VAL A 369 -17.27 11.34 9.80
CA VAL A 369 -15.81 11.21 9.62
C VAL A 369 -15.43 10.99 8.16
N VAL A 370 -16.16 10.14 7.41
CA VAL A 370 -15.82 9.87 5.99
C VAL A 370 -15.95 11.12 5.13
N PRO A 371 -17.07 11.89 5.17
CA PRO A 371 -17.19 13.14 4.40
C PRO A 371 -16.12 14.17 4.79
N PHE A 372 -15.76 14.26 6.08
CA PHE A 372 -14.68 15.11 6.54
C PHE A 372 -13.37 14.78 5.82
N PHE A 373 -12.89 13.54 5.88
CA PHE A 373 -11.63 13.14 5.25
C PHE A 373 -11.67 13.24 3.71
N GLN A 374 -12.81 13.01 3.07
CA GLN A 374 -12.99 13.22 1.62
C GLN A 374 -12.85 14.71 1.23
N SER A 375 -13.32 15.60 2.10
CA SER A 375 -13.27 17.05 1.87
C SER A 375 -11.95 17.71 2.29
N LEU A 376 -11.21 17.09 3.20
CA LEU A 376 -9.97 17.63 3.77
C LEU A 376 -8.94 17.97 2.69
N ARG A 377 -8.35 19.16 2.78
CA ARG A 377 -7.24 19.63 1.94
C ARG A 377 -6.16 20.20 2.84
N LEU A 378 -4.95 19.65 2.73
CA LEU A 378 -3.79 20.14 3.47
C LEU A 378 -3.12 21.29 2.70
N PRO A 379 -2.48 22.24 3.39
CA PRO A 379 -1.79 23.34 2.72
C PRO A 379 -0.54 22.84 2.00
N GLN A 380 -0.18 23.47 0.88
CA GLN A 380 1.03 23.11 0.10
C GLN A 380 2.34 23.24 0.91
N SER A 381 2.32 24.01 2.01
CA SER A 381 3.44 24.14 2.93
C SER A 381 3.69 22.90 3.78
N ALA A 382 2.72 21.99 3.93
CA ALA A 382 2.91 20.72 4.62
C ALA A 382 3.58 19.72 3.67
N THR A 383 4.89 19.56 3.78
CA THR A 383 5.70 18.76 2.83
C THR A 383 6.24 17.47 3.44
N THR A 384 6.07 17.26 4.74
CA THR A 384 6.45 16.04 5.47
C THR A 384 5.24 15.36 6.08
N ALA A 385 5.35 14.08 6.43
CA ALA A 385 4.30 13.36 7.14
C ALA A 385 3.95 14.04 8.48
N GLU A 386 4.96 14.50 9.22
CA GLU A 386 4.79 15.24 10.47
C GLU A 386 3.99 16.54 10.29
N ASP A 387 4.35 17.36 9.30
CA ASP A 387 3.63 18.62 9.03
C ASP A 387 2.18 18.34 8.64
N CYS A 388 1.97 17.32 7.81
CA CYS A 388 0.64 16.91 7.39
C CYS A 388 -0.23 16.46 8.57
N VAL A 389 0.31 15.69 9.50
CA VAL A 389 -0.43 15.27 10.72
C VAL A 389 -0.77 16.47 11.60
N VAL A 390 0.15 17.43 11.77
CA VAL A 390 -0.10 18.64 12.58
C VAL A 390 -1.19 19.51 11.95
N GLU A 391 -1.16 19.74 10.64
CA GLU A 391 -2.21 20.52 9.94
C GLU A 391 -3.56 19.79 9.94
N MET A 392 -3.54 18.46 9.82
CA MET A 392 -4.73 17.63 9.96
C MET A 392 -5.32 17.72 11.36
N ALA A 393 -4.50 17.63 12.41
CA ALA A 393 -4.94 17.71 13.81
C ALA A 393 -5.66 19.03 14.11
N LYS A 394 -5.13 20.16 13.62
CA LYS A 394 -5.81 21.48 13.71
C LYS A 394 -7.20 21.43 13.09
N THR A 395 -7.28 20.89 11.87
CA THR A 395 -8.55 20.82 11.12
C THR A 395 -9.56 19.89 11.77
N VAL A 396 -9.11 18.75 12.30
CA VAL A 396 -9.93 17.81 13.09
C VAL A 396 -10.49 18.52 14.33
N LYS A 397 -9.64 19.23 15.10
CA LYS A 397 -10.06 19.98 16.29
C LYS A 397 -11.09 21.06 15.97
N GLU A 398 -10.89 21.80 14.89
CA GLU A 398 -11.77 22.92 14.51
C GLU A 398 -13.11 22.51 13.91
N GLN A 399 -13.16 21.38 13.19
CA GLN A 399 -14.35 20.94 12.47
C GLN A 399 -15.05 19.78 13.21
N LEU A 400 -14.37 18.64 13.35
CA LEU A 400 -14.94 17.46 14.01
C LEU A 400 -15.05 17.64 15.52
N GLY A 401 -14.15 18.41 16.15
CA GLY A 401 -14.23 18.72 17.58
C GLY A 401 -15.54 19.41 18.01
N LYS A 402 -16.28 20.02 17.07
CA LYS A 402 -17.61 20.60 17.29
C LYS A 402 -18.75 19.57 17.24
N VAL A 403 -18.50 18.43 16.60
CA VAL A 403 -19.46 17.31 16.48
C VAL A 403 -19.42 16.48 17.76
N ASP A 404 -18.21 16.09 18.18
CA ASP A 404 -17.99 15.32 19.41
C ASP A 404 -16.66 15.71 20.08
N PRO A 405 -16.63 15.95 21.42
CA PRO A 405 -15.40 16.22 22.16
C PRO A 405 -14.29 15.19 21.98
N MET A 406 -14.63 13.93 21.70
CA MET A 406 -13.68 12.85 21.41
C MET A 406 -12.74 13.22 20.26
N PHE A 407 -13.21 13.94 19.23
CA PHE A 407 -12.35 14.37 18.13
C PHE A 407 -11.36 15.46 18.53
N SER A 408 -11.69 16.27 19.53
CA SER A 408 -10.72 17.21 20.11
C SER A 408 -9.60 16.47 20.84
N ALA A 409 -9.94 15.41 21.58
CA ALA A 409 -8.95 14.54 22.21
C ALA A 409 -8.11 13.77 21.18
N ALA A 410 -8.73 13.30 20.09
CA ALA A 410 -8.02 12.66 18.98
C ALA A 410 -7.00 13.64 18.36
N ALA A 411 -7.38 14.89 18.09
CA ALA A 411 -6.45 15.91 17.59
C ALA A 411 -5.25 16.13 18.53
N GLU A 412 -5.46 16.16 19.84
CA GLU A 412 -4.37 16.28 20.82
C GLU A 412 -3.45 15.06 20.83
N ALA A 413 -4.00 13.85 20.67
CA ALA A 413 -3.22 12.62 20.50
C ALA A 413 -2.40 12.64 19.20
N MET A 414 -2.96 13.18 18.10
CA MET A 414 -2.23 13.33 16.84
C MET A 414 -1.01 14.27 16.98
N GLU A 415 -1.16 15.41 17.66
CA GLU A 415 -0.06 16.33 17.91
C GLU A 415 1.01 15.70 18.81
N GLU A 416 0.59 15.00 19.87
CA GLU A 416 1.50 14.33 20.79
C GLU A 416 2.27 13.19 20.10
N TRP A 417 1.59 12.43 19.24
CA TRP A 417 2.20 11.39 18.42
C TRP A 417 3.36 11.94 17.59
N VAL A 418 3.18 13.07 16.90
CA VAL A 418 4.27 13.72 16.13
C VAL A 418 5.43 14.15 17.02
N LYS A 419 5.17 14.65 18.24
CA LYS A 419 6.23 14.97 19.20
C LYS A 419 7.00 13.73 19.63
N LEU A 420 6.30 12.62 19.89
CA LEU A 420 6.94 11.34 20.21
C LEU A 420 7.86 10.88 19.07
N TRP A 421 7.40 10.93 17.82
CA TRP A 421 8.23 10.61 16.65
C TRP A 421 9.50 11.46 16.58
N LYS A 422 9.38 12.77 16.79
CA LYS A 422 10.54 13.69 16.81
C LYS A 422 11.49 13.37 17.96
N SER A 423 10.98 13.04 19.14
CA SER A 423 11.80 12.70 20.30
C SER A 423 12.57 11.38 20.10
N VAL A 424 11.91 10.33 19.61
CA VAL A 424 12.53 9.01 19.41
C VAL A 424 13.52 9.04 18.25
N ARG A 425 13.27 9.80 17.18
CA ARG A 425 14.24 9.99 16.08
C ARG A 425 15.50 10.74 16.50
N SER A 426 15.45 11.53 17.57
CA SER A 426 16.61 12.28 18.08
C SER A 426 17.56 11.44 18.95
N VAL A 427 17.21 10.17 19.21
CA VAL A 427 17.97 9.17 19.99
C VAL A 427 18.43 8.04 19.09
#